data_AF-A0A259MFU2-F1
#
_entry.id   AF-A0A259MFU2-F1
#
_cell.length_a   1.000
_cell.length_b   1.000
_cell.length_c   1.000
_cell.angle_alpha   90.00
_cell.angle_beta   90.00
_cell.angle_gamma   90.00
#
_symmetry.space_group_name_H-M   'P 1'
#
loop_
_entity.id
_entity.type
_entity.pdbx_description
1 polymer ?
#
loop_
_entity_poly.entity_id
_entity_poly.type
_entity_poly.pdbx_seq_one_letter_code
_entity_poly.pdbx_strand_id
1 'polypeptide(L)' 'MNDPLKTISVDGQKYPVESLSDDAKKQIANIRIVDQEIARLETLTAIAKTAKAAYSQALRGELQKVEVQ' A
#
# COMPACT_ATOMS: atom_id res chain seq x y z
N MET A 1 -29.19 -0.51 25.97
CA MET A 1 -28.54 -0.25 24.68
C MET A 1 -27.09 -0.67 24.84
N ASN A 2 -26.68 -1.79 24.22
CA ASN A 2 -25.28 -2.21 24.21
C ASN A 2 -24.66 -1.60 22.96
N ASP A 3 -24.04 -0.43 23.09
CA ASP A 3 -23.22 0.12 22.01
C ASP A 3 -21.89 -0.63 22.04
N PRO A 4 -21.52 -1.41 21.01
CA PRO A 4 -20.21 -2.05 21.00
C PRO A 4 -19.17 -0.93 20.92
N LEU A 5 -18.52 -0.65 22.05
CA LEU A 5 -17.37 0.25 22.15
C LEU A 5 -16.51 0.09 20.90
N LYS A 6 -16.49 1.12 20.03
CA LYS A 6 -15.65 1.08 18.83
C LYS A 6 -14.21 1.04 19.32
N THR A 7 -13.56 -0.11 19.21
CA THR A 7 -12.15 -0.28 19.54
C THR A 7 -11.30 -0.21 18.28
N ILE A 8 -10.23 0.55 18.31
CA ILE A 8 -9.16 0.47 17.31
C ILE A 8 -8.04 -0.41 17.83
N SER A 9 -7.31 -1.07 16.92
CA SER A 9 -6.07 -1.76 17.26
C SER A 9 -4.90 -0.92 16.74
N VAL A 10 -3.99 -0.52 17.64
CA VAL A 10 -2.74 0.18 17.31
C VAL A 10 -1.63 -0.63 17.97
N ASP A 11 -0.63 -1.04 17.20
CA ASP A 11 0.51 -1.87 17.66
C ASP A 11 0.10 -3.15 18.41
N GLY A 12 -1.01 -3.77 18.00
CA GLY A 12 -1.54 -4.98 18.62
C GLY A 12 -2.30 -4.75 19.94
N GLN A 13 -2.37 -3.51 20.44
CA GLN A 13 -3.19 -3.14 21.59
C GLN A 13 -4.54 -2.56 21.16
N LYS A 14 -5.61 -2.93 21.87
CA LYS A 14 -6.96 -2.43 21.62
C LYS A 14 -7.26 -1.23 22.49
N TYR A 15 -7.66 -0.13 21.86
CA TYR A 15 -8.06 1.10 22.55
C TYR A 15 -9.52 1.43 22.23
N PRO A 16 -10.37 1.70 23.24
CA PRO A 16 -11.67 2.32 23.02
C PRO A 16 -11.50 3.68 22.34
N VAL A 17 -12.22 3.95 21.26
CA VAL A 17 -12.13 5.23 20.54
C VAL A 17 -12.53 6.40 21.44
N GLU A 18 -13.46 6.17 22.37
CA GLU A 18 -13.94 7.17 23.32
C GLU A 18 -12.89 7.57 24.36
N SER A 19 -11.94 6.68 24.67
CA SER A 19 -10.85 6.98 25.62
C SER A 19 -9.67 7.70 24.97
N LEU A 20 -9.71 7.94 23.66
CA LEU A 20 -8.64 8.62 22.93
C LEU A 20 -8.82 10.14 22.97
N SER A 21 -7.71 10.86 23.10
CA SER A 21 -7.69 12.31 22.91
C SER A 21 -8.07 12.68 21.47
N ASP A 22 -8.54 13.91 21.28
CA ASP A 22 -8.89 14.40 19.95
C ASP A 22 -7.67 14.44 19.02
N ASP A 23 -6.48 14.72 19.56
CA ASP A 23 -5.25 14.70 18.78
C ASP A 23 -4.87 13.27 18.37
N ALA A 24 -5.06 12.27 19.24
CA ALA A 24 -4.85 10.87 18.86
C ALA A 24 -5.80 10.46 17.72
N LYS A 25 -7.09 10.85 17.80
CA LYS A 25 -8.08 10.59 16.73
C LYS A 25 -7.67 11.25 15.40
N LYS A 26 -7.16 12.48 15.43
CA LYS A 26 -6.62 13.15 14.23
C LYS A 26 -5.44 12.39 13.62
N GLN A 27 -4.50 11.93 14.45
CA GLN A 27 -3.35 11.18 13.94
C GLN A 27 -3.77 9.85 13.31
N ILE A 28 -4.74 9.14 13.89
CA ILE A 28 -5.30 7.92 13.29
C ILE A 28 -5.92 8.21 11.92
N ALA A 29 -6.65 9.33 11.79
CA ALA A 29 -7.21 9.73 10.50
C ALA A 29 -6.11 10.02 9.47
N ASN A 30 -5.06 10.74 9.86
CA ASN A 30 -3.91 11.03 9.01
C ASN A 30 -3.20 9.75 8.56
N ILE A 31 -2.93 8.82 9.48
CA ILE A 31 -2.30 7.53 9.17
C ILE A 31 -3.12 6.76 8.15
N ARG A 32 -4.45 6.67 8.32
CA ARG A 32 -5.32 5.98 7.35
C ARG A 32 -5.24 6.57 5.94
N ILE A 33 -5.12 7.90 5.84
CA ILE A 33 -4.97 8.58 4.55
C ILE A 33 -3.61 8.23 3.93
N VAL A 34 -2.55 8.23 4.73
CA VAL A 34 -1.20 7.86 4.29
C VAL A 34 -1.16 6.39 3.84
N ASP A 35 -1.77 5.47 4.60
CA ASP A 35 -1.84 4.05 4.25
C ASP A 35 -2.55 3.83 2.90
N GLN A 36 -3.64 4.57 2.64
CA GLN A 36 -4.33 4.53 1.35
C GLN A 36 -3.43 5.01 0.20
N GLU A 37 -2.65 6.07 0.42
CA GLU A 37 -1.73 6.57 -0.59
C GLU A 37 -0.55 5.61 -0.83
N ILE A 38 -0.02 4.98 0.23
CA ILE A 38 0.99 3.93 0.11
C ILE A 38 0.45 2.78 -0.75
N ALA A 39 -0.75 2.27 -0.47
CA ALA A 39 -1.36 1.20 -1.26
C ALA A 39 -1.55 1.58 -2.74
N ARG A 40 -1.89 2.85 -3.01
CA ARG A 40 -1.98 3.40 -4.37
C ARG A 40 -0.63 3.39 -5.07
N LEU A 41 0.44 3.84 -4.39
CA LEU A 41 1.80 3.87 -4.93
C LEU A 41 2.35 2.46 -5.16
N GLU A 42 2.06 1.50 -4.28
CA GLU A 42 2.42 0.10 -4.47
C GLU A 42 1.76 -0.49 -5.72
N THR A 43 0.48 -0.16 -5.96
CA THR A 43 -0.22 -0.56 -7.18
C THR A 43 0.46 -0.01 -8.43
N LEU A 44 0.78 1.28 -8.45
CA LEU A 44 1.51 1.89 -9.59
C LEU A 44 2.90 1.26 -9.79
N THR A 45 3.58 0.95 -8.69
CA THR A 45 4.88 0.27 -8.72
C THR A 45 4.76 -1.12 -9.33
N ALA A 46 3.71 -1.88 -8.99
CA ALA A 46 3.46 -3.18 -9.59
C ALA A 46 3.22 -3.08 -11.11
N ILE A 47 2.43 -2.10 -11.56
CA ILE A 47 2.20 -1.83 -12.99
C ILE A 47 3.53 -1.52 -13.70
N ALA A 48 4.35 -0.64 -13.13
CA ALA A 48 5.64 -0.28 -13.70
C ALA A 48 6.61 -1.47 -13.79
N LYS A 49 6.61 -2.36 -12.77
CA LYS A 49 7.41 -3.61 -12.78
C LYS A 49 6.97 -4.54 -13.92
N THR A 50 5.67 -4.71 -14.14
CA THR A 50 5.14 -5.51 -15.24
C THR A 50 5.56 -4.96 -16.61
N ALA A 51 5.43 -3.64 -16.82
CA ALA A 51 5.87 -3.00 -18.05
C ALA A 51 7.38 -3.18 -18.29
N LYS A 52 8.20 -2.98 -17.26
CA LYS A 52 9.65 -3.21 -17.33
C LYS A 52 9.99 -4.66 -17.71
N ALA A 53 9.27 -5.64 -17.14
CA ALA A 53 9.47 -7.05 -17.46
C ALA A 53 9.14 -7.35 -18.93
N ALA A 54 8.05 -6.80 -19.46
CA ALA A 54 7.67 -6.94 -20.87
C ALA A 54 8.74 -6.34 -21.80
N TYR A 55 9.23 -5.13 -21.53
CA TYR A 55 10.29 -4.51 -22.31
C TYR A 55 11.61 -5.28 -22.24
N SER A 56 11.95 -5.83 -21.07
CA SER A 56 13.15 -6.66 -20.90
C SER A 56 13.05 -7.94 -21.74
N GLN A 57 11.87 -8.56 -21.82
CA GLN A 57 11.64 -9.74 -22.64
C GLN A 57 11.72 -9.41 -24.14
N ALA A 58 11.12 -8.30 -24.57
CA ALA A 58 11.21 -7.84 -25.95
C ALA A 58 12.67 -7.59 -26.36
N LEU A 59 13.44 -6.90 -25.51
CA LEU A 59 14.86 -6.65 -25.76
C LEU A 59 15.65 -7.96 -25.92
N ARG A 60 15.43 -8.95 -25.04
CA ARG A 60 16.08 -10.27 -25.17
C ARG A 60 15.77 -10.93 -26.51
N GLY A 61 14.52 -10.83 -26.96
CA GLY A 61 14.11 -11.35 -28.27
C GLY A 61 14.85 -10.69 -29.43
N GLU A 62 15.10 -9.38 -29.38
CA GLU A 62 15.89 -8.69 -30.40
C GLU A 62 17.38 -9.08 -30.35
N LEU A 63 17.97 -9.20 -29.15
CA LEU A 63 19.37 -9.58 -29.00
C LEU A 63 19.65 -10.99 -29.55
N GLN A 64 18.75 -11.95 -29.35
CA GLN A 64 18.88 -13.30 -29.90
C GLN A 64 18.90 -13.33 -31.43
N LYS A 65 18.23 -12.39 -32.11
CA LYS A 65 18.26 -12.30 -33.58
C LYS A 65 19.61 -11.79 -34.12
N VAL A 66 20.35 -11.04 -33.29
CA VAL A 66 21.68 -10.53 -33.64
C VAL A 66 22.75 -11.60 -33.43
N GLU A 67 22.64 -12.42 -32.37
CA GLU A 67 23.62 -13.48 -32.06
C GLU A 67 23.55 -14.70 -33.01
N VAL A 68 22.47 -14.87 -33.75
CA VAL A 68 22.26 -16.01 -34.68
C VAL A 68 22.67 -15.66 -36.12
N GLN A 69 23.31 -14.52 -36.36
CA GLN A 69 23.86 -14.10 -37.66
C GLN A 69 25.37 -14.27 -37.76
#